data_AF-A0A3B0X6Y5-F1
#
_entry.id   AF-A0A3B0X6Y5-F1
#
_cell.length_a   1.000
_cell.length_b   1.000
_cell.length_c   1.000
_cell.angle_alpha   90.00
_cell.angle_beta   90.00
_cell.angle_gamma   90.00
#
_symmetry.space_group_name_H-M   'P 1'
#
loop_
_entity.id
_entity.type
_entity.pdbx_description
1 polymer ?
#
loop_
_entity_poly.entity_id
_entity_poly.type
_entity_poly.pdbx_seq_one_letter_code
_entity_poly.pdbx_strand_id
1 'polypeptide(L)'
;GEYGSLNSSSTLRTPPSGSNGAYTIIKAENDGNVVINKRLFLKDPAHHIQFEGLKWKGPYQDIITGNNIKVFRCAFEGGPSGGNTTNVNIGSSDFETKNILIEDSWFYGPGGRYTLLIIWSSDVIIRRTAIRHDGGWNMDNNFTPESGITIYNSARVQLQNVIVLDSITTSYNDSGSPKNFTAAFYNVSNKANRYKDTRIVGSISFNNIRKAFAYDDSSNKQNAIIENCAAWRPDDATGYFAGSALTIASKDNVVARNLTLINSTDISKKKTTTAVANWGSNSSLSIKNSIVTNASKGFKGVSESFNVCDAIDKQGCNSENGKNYNPQQNGLKYITRIEEGSRLQTDGEGGGVVGATIINRIGKSGTLYGETDFDILLDEPLWPWPNEAVIGKDFCSITVPGLAARGLCSSGGKTLTAYIWGALGNELPEDLSSMPSPKNTRSIKN
;
A
#
# COMPACT_ATOMS: atom_id res chain seq x y z
N GLY A 1 20.82 -7.85 19.98
CA GLY A 1 22.03 -7.08 20.33
C GLY A 1 21.96 -5.75 19.62
N GLU A 2 22.19 -4.65 20.33
CA GLU A 2 22.25 -3.31 19.73
C GLU A 2 23.66 -3.09 19.16
N TYR A 3 23.80 -3.05 17.84
CA TYR A 3 25.08 -2.74 17.19
C TYR A 3 25.25 -1.22 17.14
N GLY A 4 25.76 -0.67 18.25
CA GLY A 4 25.80 0.76 18.51
C GLY A 4 27.10 1.24 19.16
N SER A 5 28.27 0.77 18.72
CA SER A 5 29.50 1.58 18.76
C SER A 5 30.61 0.84 18.05
N LEU A 6 30.98 1.33 16.86
CA LEU A 6 32.33 1.38 16.30
C LEU A 6 32.21 2.11 14.95
N ASN A 7 32.81 3.29 14.89
CA ASN A 7 32.84 4.30 13.80
C ASN A 7 31.68 5.32 13.75
N SER A 8 32.10 6.58 13.72
CA SER A 8 31.33 7.83 13.65
C SER A 8 30.51 8.02 12.36
N SER A 9 30.36 7.02 11.50
CA SER A 9 29.47 7.13 10.36
C SER A 9 28.02 6.91 10.79
N SER A 10 27.13 7.80 10.38
CA SER A 10 25.66 7.62 10.46
C SER A 10 25.15 6.50 9.52
N THR A 11 26.06 5.84 8.79
CA THR A 11 25.80 4.93 7.69
C THR A 11 26.50 3.59 7.91
N LEU A 12 25.78 2.49 7.68
CA LEU A 12 26.40 1.17 7.55
C LEU A 12 27.23 1.14 6.26
N ARG A 13 28.47 0.62 6.29
CA ARG A 13 29.21 0.37 5.05
C ARG A 13 28.41 -0.60 4.17
N THR A 14 28.28 -0.28 2.89
CA THR A 14 27.60 -1.13 1.92
C THR A 14 28.31 -2.50 1.87
N PRO A 15 27.59 -3.62 2.02
CA PRO A 15 28.17 -4.96 1.88
C PRO A 15 28.77 -5.17 0.49
N PRO A 16 29.73 -6.09 0.33
CA PRO A 16 30.22 -6.47 -1.00
C PRO A 16 29.07 -7.01 -1.85
N SER A 17 29.10 -6.70 -3.14
CA SER A 17 28.09 -7.17 -4.08
C SER A 17 28.24 -8.66 -4.37
N GLY A 18 27.13 -9.35 -4.57
CA GLY A 18 27.10 -10.74 -5.02
C GLY A 18 27.14 -10.85 -6.54
N SER A 19 26.73 -12.00 -7.06
CA SER A 19 26.53 -12.24 -8.50
C SER A 19 25.16 -12.85 -8.78
N ASN A 20 24.81 -12.99 -10.06
CA ASN A 20 23.61 -13.70 -10.46
C ASN A 20 23.62 -15.13 -9.87
N GLY A 21 22.51 -15.54 -9.27
CA GLY A 21 22.39 -16.82 -8.55
C GLY A 21 23.16 -16.94 -7.23
N ALA A 22 24.02 -15.99 -6.87
CA ALA A 22 24.83 -16.03 -5.65
C ALA A 22 24.87 -14.65 -4.98
N TYR A 23 23.77 -14.30 -4.32
CA TYR A 23 23.62 -13.02 -3.62
C TYR A 23 24.51 -12.98 -2.38
N THR A 24 25.04 -11.80 -2.05
CA THR A 24 25.55 -11.54 -0.69
C THR A 24 24.35 -11.46 0.25
N ILE A 25 24.20 -12.45 1.13
CA ILE A 25 23.07 -12.55 2.06
C ILE A 25 23.49 -12.09 3.46
N ILE A 26 22.79 -11.08 3.99
CA ILE A 26 22.92 -10.60 5.36
C ILE A 26 21.61 -10.88 6.08
N LYS A 27 21.65 -11.72 7.13
CA LYS A 27 20.43 -12.13 7.82
C LYS A 27 20.54 -12.17 9.33
N ALA A 28 19.43 -11.90 10.00
CA ALA A 28 19.27 -12.24 11.40
C ALA A 28 19.09 -13.75 11.57
N GLU A 29 19.63 -14.30 12.66
CA GLU A 29 19.32 -15.67 13.07
C GLU A 29 17.85 -15.83 13.50
N ASN A 30 17.24 -14.75 13.99
CA ASN A 30 15.83 -14.69 14.36
C ASN A 30 15.26 -13.37 13.83
N ASP A 31 14.23 -13.45 12.99
CA ASP A 31 13.64 -12.28 12.33
C ASP A 31 13.15 -11.25 13.38
N GLY A 32 13.43 -9.97 13.12
CA GLY A 32 13.02 -8.85 13.99
C GLY A 32 13.89 -8.64 15.25
N ASN A 33 14.82 -9.54 15.56
CA ASN A 33 15.65 -9.46 16.78
C ASN A 33 16.95 -8.66 16.61
N VAL A 34 17.32 -8.31 15.37
CA VAL A 34 18.50 -7.50 15.07
C VAL A 34 18.06 -6.11 14.66
N VAL A 35 18.36 -5.12 15.51
CA VAL A 35 18.07 -3.70 15.27
C VAL A 35 19.36 -2.98 14.86
N ILE A 36 19.28 -2.28 13.73
CA ILE A 36 20.34 -1.46 13.15
C ILE A 36 19.93 0.00 13.33
N ASN A 37 20.61 0.69 14.26
CA ASN A 37 20.38 2.11 14.57
C ASN A 37 21.18 3.06 13.65
N LYS A 38 21.26 2.73 12.36
CA LYS A 38 22.02 3.42 11.31
C LYS A 38 21.25 3.32 10.01
N ARG A 39 21.47 4.27 9.09
CA ARG A 39 20.81 4.20 7.77
C ARG A 39 21.32 3.02 6.93
N LEU A 40 20.41 2.35 6.24
CA LEU A 40 20.68 1.51 5.09
C LEU A 40 21.03 2.39 3.90
N PHE A 41 22.21 2.18 3.32
CA PHE A 41 22.67 2.92 2.16
C PHE A 41 23.27 1.96 1.13
N LEU A 42 22.44 1.54 0.18
CA LEU A 42 22.80 0.65 -0.92
C LEU A 42 22.92 1.49 -2.20
N LYS A 43 24.02 2.22 -2.29
CA LYS A 43 24.29 3.09 -3.43
C LYS A 43 24.87 2.29 -4.60
N ASP A 44 24.51 2.65 -5.82
CA ASP A 44 25.26 2.25 -7.02
C ASP A 44 26.79 2.37 -6.80
N PRO A 45 27.59 1.34 -7.15
CA PRO A 45 27.25 0.16 -7.94
C PRO A 45 26.80 -1.08 -7.15
N ALA A 46 26.26 -0.94 -5.93
CA ALA A 46 25.82 -2.10 -5.13
C ALA A 46 24.83 -3.00 -5.88
N HIS A 47 25.10 -4.30 -5.93
CA HIS A 47 24.22 -5.25 -6.61
C HIS A 47 24.19 -6.65 -6.02
N HIS A 48 23.11 -7.39 -6.28
CA HIS A 48 22.96 -8.80 -5.86
C HIS A 48 23.17 -8.96 -4.34
N ILE A 49 22.54 -8.07 -3.56
CA ILE A 49 22.58 -8.09 -2.09
C ILE A 49 21.18 -8.44 -1.60
N GLN A 50 21.11 -9.33 -0.61
CA GLN A 50 19.88 -9.76 0.02
C GLN A 50 19.94 -9.52 1.53
N PHE A 51 18.90 -8.90 2.07
CA PHE A 51 18.73 -8.72 3.51
C PHE A 51 17.54 -9.53 4.03
N GLU A 52 17.70 -10.16 5.20
CA GLU A 52 16.61 -10.93 5.81
C GLU A 52 16.46 -10.71 7.32
N GLY A 53 15.25 -10.42 7.77
CA GLY A 53 14.92 -10.44 9.20
C GLY A 53 15.51 -9.30 10.03
N LEU A 54 15.96 -8.21 9.39
CA LEU A 54 16.61 -7.08 10.04
C LEU A 54 15.63 -5.92 10.26
N LYS A 55 15.87 -5.13 11.30
CA LYS A 55 15.13 -3.90 11.58
C LYS A 55 16.04 -2.69 11.48
N TRP A 56 15.77 -1.78 10.55
CA TRP A 56 16.39 -0.46 10.52
C TRP A 56 15.55 0.51 11.33
N LYS A 57 16.21 1.25 12.22
CA LYS A 57 15.55 2.18 13.12
C LYS A 57 16.33 3.48 13.21
N GLY A 58 15.61 4.59 13.09
CA GLY A 58 16.15 5.91 13.42
C GLY A 58 15.57 7.03 12.56
N PRO A 59 15.99 8.28 12.81
CA PRO A 59 15.53 9.44 12.08
C PRO A 59 16.26 9.58 10.73
N TYR A 60 16.51 8.46 10.06
CA TYR A 60 17.32 8.40 8.85
C TYR A 60 16.47 8.06 7.65
N GLN A 61 16.89 8.57 6.49
CA GLN A 61 16.37 8.10 5.22
C GLN A 61 17.23 6.92 4.75
N ASP A 62 16.59 5.77 4.63
CA ASP A 62 17.16 4.57 4.02
C ASP A 62 17.06 4.67 2.50
N ILE A 63 18.17 4.35 1.81
CA ILE A 63 18.31 4.61 0.38
C ILE A 63 18.81 3.37 -0.33
N ILE A 64 18.08 2.97 -1.37
CA ILE A 64 18.43 1.89 -2.29
C ILE A 64 18.51 2.48 -3.69
N THR A 65 19.72 2.70 -4.21
CA THR A 65 19.93 3.11 -5.61
C THR A 65 20.73 2.09 -6.44
N GLY A 66 21.17 1.00 -5.81
CA GLY A 66 21.78 -0.15 -6.48
C GLY A 66 20.77 -1.01 -7.27
N ASN A 67 21.21 -2.19 -7.72
CA ASN A 67 20.45 -3.06 -8.62
C ASN A 67 20.38 -4.51 -8.13
N ASN A 68 19.35 -5.27 -8.52
CA ASN A 68 19.23 -6.68 -8.13
C ASN A 68 19.27 -6.84 -6.59
N ILE A 69 18.48 -6.04 -5.86
CA ILE A 69 18.45 -6.03 -4.39
C ILE A 69 17.20 -6.75 -3.91
N LYS A 70 17.35 -7.61 -2.89
CA LYS A 70 16.26 -8.35 -2.24
C LYS A 70 16.18 -8.00 -0.76
N VAL A 71 15.00 -7.72 -0.23
CA VAL A 71 14.77 -7.41 1.19
C VAL A 71 13.58 -8.21 1.69
N PHE A 72 13.81 -9.13 2.63
CA PHE A 72 12.80 -10.07 3.11
C PHE A 72 12.58 -9.95 4.62
N ARG A 73 11.31 -9.86 5.04
CA ARG A 73 10.95 -9.87 6.48
C ARG A 73 11.67 -8.82 7.30
N CYS A 74 11.91 -7.66 6.70
CA CYS A 74 12.59 -6.57 7.35
C CYS A 74 11.62 -5.50 7.82
N ALA A 75 12.05 -4.73 8.81
CA ALA A 75 11.31 -3.61 9.38
C ALA A 75 12.07 -2.30 9.13
N PHE A 76 11.33 -1.23 8.83
CA PHE A 76 11.87 0.11 8.64
C PHE A 76 11.10 1.10 9.52
N GLU A 77 11.74 1.54 10.60
CA GLU A 77 11.16 2.42 11.62
C GLU A 77 11.73 3.84 11.57
N GLY A 78 10.85 4.81 11.30
CA GLY A 78 11.13 6.24 11.39
C GLY A 78 11.61 6.86 10.08
N GLY A 79 11.97 8.13 10.13
CA GLY A 79 12.51 8.87 9.00
C GLY A 79 12.91 10.28 9.42
N PRO A 80 13.54 11.07 8.54
CA PRO A 80 13.89 12.44 8.88
C PRO A 80 12.63 13.29 9.08
N SER A 81 12.61 14.12 10.12
CA SER A 81 11.43 14.94 10.43
C SER A 81 11.18 16.07 9.43
N GLY A 82 12.16 16.46 8.61
CA GLY A 82 12.00 17.52 7.62
C GLY A 82 12.83 17.26 6.36
N GLY A 83 12.78 18.21 5.42
CA GLY A 83 13.39 18.07 4.10
C GLY A 83 12.53 17.28 3.12
N ASN A 84 12.93 17.24 1.85
CA ASN A 84 12.30 16.36 0.86
C ASN A 84 12.81 14.92 1.06
N THR A 85 12.37 14.30 2.15
CA THR A 85 12.93 13.06 2.69
C THR A 85 11.87 11.98 2.81
N THR A 86 12.29 10.74 3.08
CA THR A 86 11.41 9.57 3.20
C THR A 86 11.90 8.68 4.34
N ASN A 87 11.10 7.70 4.76
CA ASN A 87 11.62 6.58 5.53
C ASN A 87 12.50 5.71 4.61
N VAL A 88 11.91 5.10 3.57
CA VAL A 88 12.68 4.36 2.54
C VAL A 88 12.53 4.99 1.16
N ASN A 89 13.64 5.20 0.47
CA ASN A 89 13.72 5.67 -0.91
C ASN A 89 14.38 4.62 -1.82
N ILE A 90 13.67 4.21 -2.87
CA ILE A 90 14.15 3.33 -3.93
C ILE A 90 14.35 4.19 -5.18
N GLY A 91 15.61 4.42 -5.54
CA GLY A 91 16.04 5.10 -6.76
C GLY A 91 16.34 6.59 -6.64
N SER A 92 16.85 7.15 -7.73
CA SER A 92 17.21 8.55 -7.92
C SER A 92 17.26 8.87 -9.41
N SER A 93 17.19 10.15 -9.80
CA SER A 93 17.47 10.60 -11.16
C SER A 93 18.91 10.32 -11.60
N ASP A 94 19.82 10.11 -10.64
CA ASP A 94 21.26 10.02 -10.88
C ASP A 94 21.74 8.60 -11.20
N PHE A 95 20.91 7.58 -10.97
CA PHE A 95 21.29 6.18 -11.07
C PHE A 95 20.23 5.36 -11.80
N GLU A 96 20.65 4.31 -12.49
CA GLU A 96 19.73 3.30 -12.99
C GLU A 96 19.46 2.30 -11.86
N THR A 97 18.32 2.46 -11.18
CA THR A 97 17.87 1.57 -10.10
C THR A 97 16.80 0.62 -10.64
N LYS A 98 17.10 -0.67 -10.66
CA LYS A 98 16.21 -1.72 -11.17
C LYS A 98 16.36 -3.06 -10.48
N ASN A 99 15.40 -3.94 -10.72
CA ASN A 99 15.35 -5.30 -10.19
C ASN A 99 15.38 -5.29 -8.66
N ILE A 100 14.42 -4.59 -8.06
CA ILE A 100 14.30 -4.47 -6.60
C ILE A 100 13.10 -5.30 -6.16
N LEU A 101 13.30 -6.17 -5.17
CA LEU A 101 12.22 -6.89 -4.51
C LEU A 101 12.26 -6.59 -3.01
N ILE A 102 11.16 -6.03 -2.50
CA ILE A 102 10.90 -6.01 -1.06
C ILE A 102 9.69 -6.88 -0.78
N GLU A 103 9.86 -7.89 0.05
CA GLU A 103 8.86 -8.93 0.30
C GLU A 103 8.69 -9.19 1.80
N ASP A 104 7.46 -9.46 2.24
CA ASP A 104 7.11 -9.83 3.63
C ASP A 104 7.59 -8.82 4.70
N SER A 105 7.78 -7.56 4.31
CA SER A 105 8.44 -6.51 5.12
C SER A 105 7.45 -5.42 5.56
N TRP A 106 7.80 -4.61 6.56
CA TRP A 106 6.91 -3.56 7.05
C TRP A 106 7.62 -2.23 7.35
N PHE A 107 6.87 -1.14 7.22
CA PHE A 107 7.37 0.23 7.27
C PHE A 107 6.46 1.10 8.13
N TYR A 108 7.04 1.82 9.08
CA TYR A 108 6.26 2.58 10.06
C TYR A 108 7.11 3.63 10.79
N GLY A 109 6.52 4.34 11.75
CA GLY A 109 7.20 5.33 12.56
C GLY A 109 7.15 6.75 11.97
N PRO A 110 7.48 7.76 12.80
CA PRO A 110 7.35 9.16 12.42
C PRO A 110 8.51 9.63 11.53
N GLY A 111 8.25 10.69 10.77
CA GLY A 111 9.19 11.31 9.84
C GLY A 111 9.11 10.71 8.44
N GLY A 112 9.82 11.36 7.52
CA GLY A 112 9.71 11.11 6.09
C GLY A 112 8.41 11.67 5.52
N ARG A 113 8.52 12.38 4.40
CA ARG A 113 7.36 12.82 3.62
C ARG A 113 6.58 11.63 3.05
N TYR A 114 7.31 10.61 2.63
CA TYR A 114 6.76 9.33 2.17
C TYR A 114 7.30 8.22 3.05
N THR A 115 6.46 7.28 3.45
CA THR A 115 6.95 6.10 4.18
C THR A 115 7.78 5.21 3.23
N LEU A 116 7.28 4.94 2.03
CA LEU A 116 8.03 4.26 0.98
C LEU A 116 7.90 5.01 -0.34
N LEU A 117 9.02 5.47 -0.89
CA LEU A 117 9.09 6.11 -2.20
C LEU A 117 9.83 5.21 -3.20
N ILE A 118 9.21 4.98 -4.35
CA ILE A 118 9.83 4.38 -5.53
C ILE A 118 9.94 5.49 -6.56
N ILE A 119 11.15 5.93 -6.84
CA ILE A 119 11.42 7.07 -7.72
C ILE A 119 12.46 6.76 -8.78
N TRP A 120 12.22 7.18 -10.03
CA TRP A 120 13.17 7.04 -11.15
C TRP A 120 13.69 5.60 -11.38
N SER A 121 12.89 4.61 -10.98
CA SER A 121 13.28 3.20 -10.96
C SER A 121 12.48 2.37 -11.97
N SER A 122 12.96 1.17 -12.28
CA SER A 122 12.16 0.18 -12.99
C SER A 122 12.24 -1.21 -12.41
N ASP A 123 11.32 -2.11 -12.78
CA ASP A 123 11.40 -3.53 -12.39
C ASP A 123 11.42 -3.70 -10.86
N VAL A 124 10.51 -2.97 -10.19
CA VAL A 124 10.39 -2.95 -8.73
C VAL A 124 9.15 -3.73 -8.31
N ILE A 125 9.31 -4.67 -7.40
CA ILE A 125 8.23 -5.42 -6.78
C ILE A 125 8.23 -5.12 -5.28
N ILE A 126 7.08 -4.66 -4.78
CA ILE A 126 6.77 -4.62 -3.36
C ILE A 126 5.66 -5.64 -3.12
N ARG A 127 5.95 -6.68 -2.32
CA ARG A 127 5.08 -7.84 -2.17
C ARG A 127 4.81 -8.17 -0.70
N ARG A 128 3.54 -8.40 -0.34
CA ARG A 128 3.15 -8.82 1.03
C ARG A 128 3.72 -7.91 2.12
N THR A 129 3.66 -6.60 1.91
CA THR A 129 4.20 -5.61 2.85
C THR A 129 3.10 -4.86 3.59
N ALA A 130 3.35 -4.49 4.85
CA ALA A 130 2.46 -3.64 5.65
C ALA A 130 3.09 -2.26 5.91
N ILE A 131 2.35 -1.18 5.68
CA ILE A 131 2.85 0.20 5.74
C ILE A 131 1.90 1.05 6.60
N ARG A 132 2.45 1.80 7.56
CA ARG A 132 1.69 2.77 8.36
C ARG A 132 2.44 4.08 8.49
N HIS A 133 1.87 5.16 7.97
CA HIS A 133 2.44 6.50 8.11
C HIS A 133 2.07 7.10 9.48
N ASP A 134 3.06 7.34 10.35
CA ASP A 134 2.83 7.86 11.70
C ASP A 134 3.01 9.40 11.81
N GLY A 135 2.98 10.11 10.68
CA GLY A 135 3.16 11.56 10.64
C GLY A 135 4.60 11.95 11.01
N GLY A 136 4.78 13.06 11.71
CA GLY A 136 6.09 13.50 12.22
C GLY A 136 6.98 14.24 11.21
N TRP A 137 6.53 14.36 9.96
CA TRP A 137 7.15 15.25 8.97
C TRP A 137 6.64 16.68 9.15
N ASN A 138 7.55 17.66 9.23
CA ASN A 138 7.29 18.98 9.80
C ASN A 138 7.63 20.17 8.90
N MET A 139 7.68 19.98 7.57
CA MET A 139 7.83 21.12 6.65
C MET A 139 6.48 21.65 6.18
N ASP A 140 6.30 22.97 6.31
CA ASP A 140 5.02 23.63 6.05
C ASP A 140 5.22 25.01 5.40
N ASN A 141 4.79 25.11 4.14
CA ASN A 141 4.17 26.32 3.56
C ASN A 141 3.61 26.11 2.13
N ASN A 142 3.91 25.02 1.41
CA ASN A 142 3.50 24.86 0.00
C ASN A 142 2.84 23.50 -0.37
N PHE A 143 1.87 23.00 0.43
CA PHE A 143 1.02 21.82 0.10
C PHE A 143 1.80 20.64 -0.52
N THR A 144 2.83 20.19 0.18
CA THR A 144 3.69 19.10 -0.30
C THR A 144 3.06 17.74 0.04
N PRO A 145 2.78 16.88 -0.95
CA PRO A 145 2.10 15.60 -0.69
C PRO A 145 2.93 14.67 0.20
N GLU A 146 2.32 14.16 1.27
CA GLU A 146 2.77 13.00 2.05
C GLU A 146 1.98 11.74 1.63
N SER A 147 2.51 10.53 1.83
CA SER A 147 1.76 9.29 1.55
C SER A 147 2.40 8.06 2.15
N GLY A 148 1.61 6.98 2.27
CA GLY A 148 2.12 5.67 2.70
C GLY A 148 3.15 5.11 1.71
N ILE A 149 2.70 4.78 0.51
CA ILE A 149 3.59 4.37 -0.59
C ILE A 149 3.39 5.25 -1.81
N THR A 150 4.50 5.62 -2.45
CA THR A 150 4.53 6.50 -3.63
C THR A 150 5.28 5.85 -4.78
N ILE A 151 4.65 5.78 -5.95
CA ILE A 151 5.31 5.52 -7.22
C ILE A 151 5.49 6.86 -7.93
N TYR A 152 6.74 7.22 -8.22
CA TYR A 152 7.14 8.51 -8.77
C TYR A 152 8.06 8.31 -9.98
N ASN A 153 7.73 8.81 -11.17
CA ASN A 153 8.61 8.72 -12.36
C ASN A 153 9.21 7.32 -12.62
N SER A 154 8.44 6.26 -12.38
CA SER A 154 8.94 4.88 -12.40
C SER A 154 8.10 3.99 -13.32
N ALA A 155 8.72 2.96 -13.88
CA ALA A 155 8.09 2.04 -14.83
C ALA A 155 8.14 0.59 -14.32
N ARG A 156 7.20 -0.24 -14.75
CA ARG A 156 7.19 -1.69 -14.43
C ARG A 156 7.30 -1.92 -12.91
N VAL A 157 6.41 -1.25 -12.17
CA VAL A 157 6.31 -1.36 -10.71
C VAL A 157 5.10 -2.24 -10.36
N GLN A 158 5.31 -3.25 -9.53
CA GLN A 158 4.28 -4.16 -9.05
C GLN A 158 4.10 -4.01 -7.54
N LEU A 159 2.91 -3.62 -7.10
CA LEU A 159 2.49 -3.69 -5.71
C LEU A 159 1.55 -4.88 -5.56
N GLN A 160 2.02 -5.96 -4.93
CA GLN A 160 1.35 -7.26 -4.88
C GLN A 160 1.02 -7.63 -3.44
N ASN A 161 -0.27 -7.71 -3.08
CA ASN A 161 -0.67 -7.89 -1.69
C ASN A 161 0.02 -6.87 -0.77
N VAL A 162 -0.14 -5.57 -1.00
CA VAL A 162 0.39 -4.53 -0.11
C VAL A 162 -0.74 -3.99 0.74
N ILE A 163 -0.51 -3.81 2.04
CA ILE A 163 -1.45 -3.17 2.96
C ILE A 163 -0.86 -1.84 3.39
N VAL A 164 -1.60 -0.76 3.17
CA VAL A 164 -1.35 0.52 3.83
C VAL A 164 -2.48 0.72 4.82
N LEU A 165 -2.19 0.98 6.10
CA LEU A 165 -3.23 1.10 7.11
C LEU A 165 -2.96 2.17 8.15
N ASP A 166 -4.03 2.66 8.77
CA ASP A 166 -4.02 3.52 9.95
C ASP A 166 -3.14 4.77 9.82
N SER A 167 -2.92 5.25 8.60
CA SER A 167 -2.04 6.40 8.35
C SER A 167 -2.62 7.69 8.93
N ILE A 168 -1.74 8.52 9.47
CA ILE A 168 -2.07 9.84 10.04
C ILE A 168 -1.14 10.93 9.51
N THR A 169 -1.47 12.17 9.86
CA THR A 169 -0.55 13.30 9.79
C THR A 169 -0.42 13.98 11.16
N THR A 170 0.71 14.66 11.37
CA THR A 170 0.93 15.60 12.48
C THR A 170 0.80 17.06 12.05
N SER A 171 0.65 17.34 10.75
CA SER A 171 0.50 18.68 10.19
C SER A 171 -0.98 18.97 9.91
N TYR A 172 -1.54 19.89 10.70
CA TYR A 172 -2.90 20.39 10.52
C TYR A 172 -2.87 21.88 10.14
N ASN A 173 -3.78 22.33 9.26
CA ASN A 173 -3.99 23.77 9.02
C ASN A 173 -4.70 24.43 10.18
N ASP A 174 -4.75 25.76 10.16
CA ASP A 174 -5.37 26.56 11.21
C ASP A 174 -6.88 26.23 11.37
N SER A 175 -7.47 25.54 10.39
CA SER A 175 -8.83 25.02 10.45
C SER A 175 -8.92 23.58 10.99
N GLY A 176 -7.82 22.96 11.40
CA GLY A 176 -7.75 21.61 11.95
C GLY A 176 -7.68 20.48 10.91
N SER A 177 -7.39 20.76 9.64
CA SER A 177 -7.34 19.80 8.52
C SER A 177 -5.94 19.24 8.29
N PRO A 178 -5.76 17.94 7.98
CA PRO A 178 -4.51 17.40 7.47
C PRO A 178 -4.03 18.26 6.31
N LYS A 179 -2.82 18.82 6.38
CA LYS A 179 -2.31 19.63 5.27
C LYS A 179 -1.89 18.76 4.10
N ASN A 180 -1.23 17.64 4.37
CA ASN A 180 -0.27 17.11 3.41
C ASN A 180 -0.46 15.64 3.02
N PHE A 181 -1.00 14.76 3.88
CA PHE A 181 -1.21 13.34 3.50
C PHE A 181 -2.14 13.22 2.31
N THR A 182 -1.70 12.68 1.19
CA THR A 182 -2.43 12.73 -0.08
C THR A 182 -3.20 11.43 -0.31
N ALA A 183 -2.51 10.30 -0.19
CA ALA A 183 -3.12 9.00 -0.36
C ALA A 183 -2.35 7.88 0.36
N ALA A 184 -3.03 6.77 0.61
CA ALA A 184 -2.38 5.54 1.04
C ALA A 184 -1.45 4.99 -0.06
N PHE A 185 -1.96 4.90 -1.29
CA PHE A 185 -1.23 4.55 -2.50
C PHE A 185 -1.22 5.74 -3.46
N TYR A 186 -0.07 6.37 -3.62
CA TYR A 186 0.09 7.59 -4.41
C TYR A 186 0.90 7.34 -5.68
N ASN A 187 0.38 7.78 -6.83
CA ASN A 187 1.01 7.64 -8.13
C ASN A 187 1.15 9.02 -8.78
N VAL A 188 2.37 9.43 -9.09
CA VAL A 188 2.65 10.79 -9.56
C VAL A 188 3.81 10.81 -10.56
N SER A 189 3.72 11.68 -11.56
CA SER A 189 4.88 12.02 -12.40
C SER A 189 4.89 13.49 -12.76
N ASN A 190 6.11 14.03 -12.89
CA ASN A 190 6.37 15.45 -13.17
C ASN A 190 7.02 15.67 -14.54
N LYS A 191 6.38 15.17 -15.61
CA LYS A 191 6.82 15.25 -17.02
C LYS A 191 7.99 14.33 -17.39
N ALA A 192 8.17 13.20 -16.71
CA ALA A 192 9.20 12.22 -17.05
C ALA A 192 8.68 11.17 -18.06
N ASN A 193 9.54 10.76 -19.00
CA ASN A 193 9.22 9.74 -20.02
C ASN A 193 9.27 8.28 -19.50
N ARG A 194 9.39 8.07 -18.18
CA ARG A 194 9.61 6.75 -17.55
C ARG A 194 8.39 6.22 -16.79
N TYR A 195 7.16 6.60 -17.15
CA TYR A 195 5.95 6.18 -16.41
C TYR A 195 5.04 5.25 -17.20
N LYS A 196 5.21 3.94 -17.01
CA LYS A 196 4.37 2.92 -17.65
C LYS A 196 4.34 1.60 -16.89
N ASP A 197 3.30 0.81 -17.11
CA ASP A 197 3.16 -0.58 -16.64
C ASP A 197 3.21 -0.70 -15.10
N THR A 198 2.56 0.24 -14.39
CA THR A 198 2.39 0.18 -12.93
C THR A 198 1.15 -0.62 -12.58
N ARG A 199 1.28 -1.63 -11.70
CA ARG A 199 0.15 -2.47 -11.28
C ARG A 199 0.06 -2.53 -9.77
N ILE A 200 -1.16 -2.35 -9.26
CA ILE A 200 -1.52 -2.51 -7.85
C ILE A 200 -2.54 -3.64 -7.78
N VAL A 201 -2.13 -4.79 -7.25
CA VAL A 201 -2.93 -6.03 -7.31
C VAL A 201 -3.06 -6.64 -5.92
N GLY A 202 -4.25 -7.09 -5.54
CA GLY A 202 -4.46 -7.78 -4.26
C GLY A 202 -4.22 -6.90 -3.04
N SER A 203 -4.23 -5.57 -3.17
CA SER A 203 -3.73 -4.63 -2.17
C SER A 203 -4.85 -3.89 -1.44
N ILE A 204 -4.58 -3.46 -0.21
CA ILE A 204 -5.60 -2.94 0.71
C ILE A 204 -5.17 -1.59 1.26
N SER A 205 -6.05 -0.60 1.15
CA SER A 205 -5.98 0.62 1.95
C SER A 205 -7.02 0.52 3.07
N PHE A 206 -6.56 0.52 4.32
CA PHE A 206 -7.41 0.28 5.47
C PHE A 206 -7.34 1.41 6.49
N ASN A 207 -8.46 2.10 6.73
CA ASN A 207 -8.56 3.10 7.79
C ASN A 207 -7.49 4.21 7.70
N ASN A 208 -7.14 4.61 6.47
CA ASN A 208 -6.20 5.70 6.22
C ASN A 208 -6.95 7.01 6.08
N ILE A 209 -6.31 8.11 6.47
CA ILE A 209 -6.83 9.43 6.16
C ILE A 209 -6.80 9.73 4.65
N ARG A 210 -7.80 10.48 4.17
CA ARG A 210 -7.94 10.96 2.78
C ARG A 210 -8.02 9.82 1.73
N LYS A 211 -7.30 9.90 0.60
CA LYS A 211 -7.53 9.06 -0.57
C LYS A 211 -6.95 7.65 -0.36
N ALA A 212 -7.62 6.62 -0.85
CA ALA A 212 -7.06 5.27 -0.81
C ALA A 212 -6.04 5.07 -1.94
N PHE A 213 -6.50 5.19 -3.19
CA PHE A 213 -5.68 5.13 -4.40
C PHE A 213 -5.78 6.44 -5.15
N ALA A 214 -4.64 7.08 -5.43
CA ALA A 214 -4.60 8.36 -6.12
C ALA A 214 -3.58 8.39 -7.24
N TYR A 215 -4.01 8.91 -8.38
CA TYR A 215 -3.17 9.20 -9.54
C TYR A 215 -3.26 10.70 -9.83
N ASP A 216 -2.19 11.43 -9.55
CA ASP A 216 -2.12 12.88 -9.74
C ASP A 216 -0.92 13.21 -10.67
N ASP A 217 -1.01 12.88 -11.96
CA ASP A 217 0.10 13.02 -12.91
C ASP A 217 0.17 14.39 -13.61
N SER A 218 1.25 14.65 -14.34
CA SER A 218 1.31 15.70 -15.36
C SER A 218 1.68 15.16 -16.75
N SER A 219 1.93 13.85 -16.84
CA SER A 219 2.35 13.06 -18.00
C SER A 219 1.40 11.89 -18.25
N ASN A 220 1.46 11.32 -19.46
CA ASN A 220 0.57 10.21 -19.82
C ASN A 220 1.09 8.90 -19.22
N LYS A 221 0.37 8.34 -18.25
CA LYS A 221 0.62 6.96 -17.80
C LYS A 221 0.08 5.97 -18.82
N GLN A 222 0.90 4.98 -19.18
CA GLN A 222 0.47 3.87 -20.01
C GLN A 222 0.31 2.61 -19.15
N ASN A 223 -0.79 1.89 -19.35
CA ASN A 223 -1.04 0.58 -18.77
C ASN A 223 -1.04 0.54 -17.22
N ALA A 224 -1.59 1.56 -16.57
CA ALA A 224 -1.79 1.51 -15.13
C ALA A 224 -2.98 0.62 -14.77
N ILE A 225 -2.79 -0.35 -13.89
CA ILE A 225 -3.82 -1.32 -13.49
C ILE A 225 -4.01 -1.33 -11.98
N ILE A 226 -5.26 -1.34 -11.53
CA ILE A 226 -5.65 -1.64 -10.15
C ILE A 226 -6.61 -2.83 -10.18
N GLU A 227 -6.29 -3.90 -9.47
CA GLU A 227 -7.04 -5.15 -9.61
C GLU A 227 -7.13 -5.91 -8.29
N ASN A 228 -8.33 -6.44 -7.97
CA ASN A 228 -8.53 -7.18 -6.73
C ASN A 228 -8.04 -6.39 -5.50
N CYS A 229 -8.39 -5.11 -5.42
CA CYS A 229 -7.97 -4.25 -4.32
C CYS A 229 -9.15 -3.80 -3.47
N ALA A 230 -8.91 -3.54 -2.19
CA ALA A 230 -9.93 -3.07 -1.27
C ALA A 230 -9.56 -1.70 -0.67
N ALA A 231 -10.58 -0.87 -0.46
CA ALA A 231 -10.47 0.35 0.33
C ALA A 231 -11.58 0.36 1.38
N TRP A 232 -11.21 0.43 2.65
CA TRP A 232 -12.15 0.56 3.76
C TRP A 232 -11.85 1.83 4.54
N ARG A 233 -12.86 2.69 4.69
CA ARG A 233 -12.77 3.97 5.41
C ARG A 233 -11.57 4.82 4.99
N PRO A 234 -11.46 5.20 3.71
CA PRO A 234 -10.73 6.41 3.36
C PRO A 234 -11.51 7.62 3.96
N ASP A 235 -11.35 7.86 5.26
CA ASP A 235 -12.10 8.88 6.01
C ASP A 235 -11.18 10.05 6.36
N ASP A 236 -11.66 11.29 6.22
CA ASP A 236 -11.01 12.44 6.85
C ASP A 236 -11.59 12.63 8.26
N ALA A 237 -10.83 12.25 9.30
CA ALA A 237 -11.22 12.46 10.70
C ALA A 237 -11.44 13.95 11.05
N THR A 238 -11.01 14.87 10.19
CA THR A 238 -11.08 16.31 10.43
C THR A 238 -12.09 17.03 9.57
N GLY A 239 -12.55 16.39 8.50
CA GLY A 239 -13.67 16.92 7.76
C GLY A 239 -13.41 18.14 6.88
N TYR A 240 -12.28 18.19 6.21
CA TYR A 240 -12.01 19.27 5.28
C TYR A 240 -11.85 18.79 3.85
N PHE A 241 -11.54 17.50 3.66
CA PHE A 241 -11.40 16.89 2.34
C PHE A 241 -12.18 15.59 2.19
N ALA A 242 -12.71 15.45 0.98
CA ALA A 242 -13.34 14.25 0.50
C ALA A 242 -12.35 13.07 0.46
N GLY A 243 -12.53 12.07 1.32
CA GLY A 243 -11.89 10.77 1.15
C GLY A 243 -12.52 10.04 -0.04
N SER A 244 -11.77 9.89 -1.13
CA SER A 244 -12.15 9.07 -2.28
C SER A 244 -11.38 7.76 -2.24
N ALA A 245 -12.06 6.66 -2.52
CA ALA A 245 -11.40 5.37 -2.64
C ALA A 245 -10.46 5.32 -3.86
N LEU A 246 -10.90 5.83 -5.01
CA LEU A 246 -10.06 5.91 -6.21
C LEU A 246 -10.26 7.27 -6.88
N THR A 247 -9.16 7.97 -7.10
CA THR A 247 -9.18 9.23 -7.85
C THR A 247 -8.05 9.30 -8.86
N ILE A 248 -8.37 9.82 -10.03
CA ILE A 248 -7.38 10.21 -11.03
C ILE A 248 -7.60 11.68 -11.39
N ALA A 249 -6.54 12.47 -11.54
CA ALA A 249 -6.65 13.92 -11.69
C ALA A 249 -6.16 14.45 -13.05
N SER A 250 -5.47 13.65 -13.87
CA SER A 250 -4.75 14.23 -15.01
C SER A 250 -4.07 13.19 -15.89
N LYS A 251 -4.29 13.23 -17.21
CA LYS A 251 -3.53 12.50 -18.26
C LYS A 251 -3.30 11.00 -18.07
N ASP A 252 -3.86 10.42 -17.01
CA ASP A 252 -3.73 9.04 -16.62
C ASP A 252 -4.65 8.17 -17.45
N ASN A 253 -4.16 7.00 -17.87
CA ASN A 253 -5.01 5.92 -18.33
C ASN A 253 -4.94 4.77 -17.32
N VAL A 254 -6.00 4.63 -16.52
CA VAL A 254 -6.10 3.64 -15.44
C VAL A 254 -7.25 2.68 -15.73
N VAL A 255 -6.94 1.38 -15.65
CA VAL A 255 -7.92 0.30 -15.69
C VAL A 255 -8.07 -0.28 -14.29
N ALA A 256 -9.29 -0.22 -13.75
CA ALA A 256 -9.65 -0.78 -12.47
C ALA A 256 -10.61 -1.96 -12.64
N ARG A 257 -10.41 -3.05 -11.88
CA ARG A 257 -11.33 -4.18 -11.87
C ARG A 257 -11.36 -4.89 -10.53
N ASN A 258 -12.51 -5.48 -10.19
CA ASN A 258 -12.64 -6.28 -8.98
C ASN A 258 -12.23 -5.52 -7.72
N LEU A 259 -12.73 -4.29 -7.56
CA LEU A 259 -12.46 -3.48 -6.37
C LEU A 259 -13.58 -3.61 -5.34
N THR A 260 -13.24 -3.60 -4.06
CA THR A 260 -14.21 -3.48 -2.96
C THR A 260 -13.98 -2.16 -2.23
N LEU A 261 -14.84 -1.16 -2.49
CA LEU A 261 -14.66 0.21 -2.03
C LEU A 261 -15.79 0.61 -1.06
N ILE A 262 -15.45 0.82 0.21
CA ILE A 262 -16.42 0.97 1.30
C ILE A 262 -16.11 2.22 2.12
N ASN A 263 -17.16 2.95 2.51
CA ASN A 263 -17.10 4.13 3.39
C ASN A 263 -16.23 5.25 2.80
N SER A 264 -16.44 5.63 1.54
CA SER A 264 -15.85 6.87 1.00
C SER A 264 -16.72 8.05 1.44
N THR A 265 -16.40 8.63 2.60
CA THR A 265 -17.24 9.64 3.25
C THR A 265 -16.48 10.92 3.60
N ASP A 266 -17.19 12.06 3.62
CA ASP A 266 -16.76 13.33 4.22
C ASP A 266 -17.72 13.59 5.39
N ILE A 267 -17.23 13.30 6.60
CA ILE A 267 -18.05 13.21 7.81
C ILE A 267 -18.45 14.60 8.36
N SER A 268 -17.68 15.66 8.11
CA SER A 268 -17.92 16.97 8.75
C SER A 268 -18.85 17.90 7.97
N LYS A 269 -18.90 17.79 6.64
CA LYS A 269 -19.64 18.75 5.81
C LYS A 269 -21.07 18.30 5.55
N LYS A 270 -21.46 17.10 5.99
CA LYS A 270 -22.64 16.39 5.48
C LYS A 270 -22.69 16.40 3.93
N LYS A 271 -21.50 16.44 3.29
CA LYS A 271 -21.32 16.53 1.84
C LYS A 271 -20.38 15.44 1.38
N THR A 272 -20.94 14.26 1.29
CA THR A 272 -20.94 13.48 0.07
C THR A 272 -19.74 13.61 -0.89
N THR A 273 -18.78 12.65 -0.79
CA THR A 273 -17.68 12.46 -1.75
C THR A 273 -18.03 11.42 -2.80
N THR A 274 -17.34 11.49 -3.95
CA THR A 274 -17.43 10.42 -4.95
C THR A 274 -16.41 9.34 -4.58
N ALA A 275 -16.83 8.08 -4.48
CA ALA A 275 -15.91 6.97 -4.21
C ALA A 275 -14.86 6.84 -5.32
N VAL A 276 -15.32 6.89 -6.57
CA VAL A 276 -14.48 6.71 -7.74
C VAL A 276 -14.66 7.90 -8.68
N ALA A 277 -13.58 8.65 -8.91
CA ALA A 277 -13.68 9.85 -9.74
C ALA A 277 -12.48 10.03 -10.67
N ASN A 278 -12.80 10.47 -11.88
CA ASN A 278 -11.85 11.05 -12.81
C ASN A 278 -12.12 12.56 -12.89
N TRP A 279 -11.15 13.33 -12.41
CA TRP A 279 -11.21 14.80 -12.39
C TRP A 279 -10.42 15.43 -13.55
N GLY A 280 -9.63 14.64 -14.28
CA GLY A 280 -8.81 15.15 -15.37
C GLY A 280 -9.57 15.19 -16.71
N SER A 281 -9.32 16.25 -17.48
CA SER A 281 -9.94 16.48 -18.79
C SER A 281 -9.34 15.67 -19.94
N ASN A 282 -8.17 15.06 -19.73
CA ASN A 282 -7.44 14.26 -20.72
C ASN A 282 -7.03 12.88 -20.16
N SER A 283 -7.77 12.39 -19.17
CA SER A 283 -7.54 11.11 -18.51
C SER A 283 -8.70 10.16 -18.76
N SER A 284 -8.40 8.87 -18.74
CA SER A 284 -9.39 7.80 -18.81
C SER A 284 -9.28 6.91 -17.59
N LEU A 285 -10.40 6.75 -16.89
CA LEU A 285 -10.59 5.72 -15.87
C LEU A 285 -11.70 4.79 -16.35
N SER A 286 -11.34 3.53 -16.61
CA SER A 286 -12.33 2.46 -16.78
C SER A 286 -12.39 1.62 -15.51
N ILE A 287 -13.59 1.32 -15.01
CA ILE A 287 -13.78 0.47 -13.84
C ILE A 287 -14.89 -0.56 -14.07
N LYS A 288 -14.61 -1.83 -13.77
CA LYS A 288 -15.62 -2.89 -13.85
C LYS A 288 -15.59 -3.91 -12.73
N ASN A 289 -16.65 -4.72 -12.62
CA ASN A 289 -16.77 -5.82 -11.67
C ASN A 289 -16.45 -5.38 -10.23
N SER A 290 -16.80 -4.15 -9.85
CA SER A 290 -16.39 -3.55 -8.59
C SER A 290 -17.59 -3.20 -7.72
N ILE A 291 -17.38 -3.21 -6.41
CA ILE A 291 -18.35 -2.81 -5.40
C ILE A 291 -18.02 -1.40 -4.92
N VAL A 292 -19.04 -0.54 -4.88
CA VAL A 292 -19.03 0.72 -4.14
C VAL A 292 -20.20 0.73 -3.17
N THR A 293 -19.95 0.90 -1.88
CA THR A 293 -21.02 1.02 -0.87
C THR A 293 -20.65 2.01 0.22
N ASN A 294 -21.68 2.63 0.81
CA ASN A 294 -21.56 3.68 1.81
C ASN A 294 -20.62 4.82 1.36
N ALA A 295 -20.58 5.03 0.05
CA ALA A 295 -20.08 6.23 -0.56
C ALA A 295 -21.27 7.13 -0.82
N SER A 296 -21.00 8.39 -1.00
CA SER A 296 -22.08 9.32 -1.20
C SER A 296 -22.53 9.45 -2.64
N LYS A 297 -21.56 9.51 -3.55
CA LYS A 297 -21.75 9.19 -4.97
C LYS A 297 -20.88 8.00 -5.34
N GLY A 298 -21.37 7.14 -6.22
CA GLY A 298 -20.61 6.00 -6.72
C GLY A 298 -19.43 6.46 -7.58
N PHE A 299 -19.77 6.93 -8.77
CA PHE A 299 -18.85 7.13 -9.87
C PHE A 299 -19.01 8.53 -10.51
N LYS A 300 -17.90 9.14 -10.97
CA LYS A 300 -17.91 10.43 -11.68
C LYS A 300 -16.81 10.51 -12.75
N GLY A 301 -17.20 10.82 -13.99
CA GLY A 301 -16.26 11.03 -15.10
C GLY A 301 -15.53 9.77 -15.55
N VAL A 302 -16.05 8.59 -15.20
CA VAL A 302 -15.44 7.29 -15.47
C VAL A 302 -16.26 6.49 -16.48
N SER A 303 -15.60 5.58 -17.18
CA SER A 303 -16.25 4.53 -17.96
C SER A 303 -16.50 3.34 -17.03
N GLU A 304 -17.75 3.05 -16.70
CA GLU A 304 -18.08 2.00 -15.74
C GLU A 304 -19.04 0.93 -16.29
N SER A 305 -18.81 -0.33 -15.92
CA SER A 305 -19.69 -1.45 -16.29
C SER A 305 -19.66 -2.58 -15.26
N PHE A 306 -20.75 -3.35 -15.14
CA PHE A 306 -20.85 -4.53 -14.27
C PHE A 306 -20.49 -4.26 -12.80
N ASN A 307 -20.68 -3.03 -12.32
CA ASN A 307 -20.42 -2.67 -10.93
C ASN A 307 -21.67 -2.86 -10.08
N VAL A 308 -21.46 -3.15 -8.79
CA VAL A 308 -22.50 -3.10 -7.77
C VAL A 308 -22.35 -1.79 -6.99
N CYS A 309 -23.36 -0.92 -7.07
CA CYS A 309 -23.32 0.41 -6.48
C CYS A 309 -24.45 0.60 -5.46
N ASP A 310 -24.06 0.87 -4.22
CA ASP A 310 -24.95 1.20 -3.11
C ASP A 310 -24.51 2.52 -2.46
N ALA A 311 -24.47 3.58 -3.27
CA ALA A 311 -24.20 4.92 -2.77
C ALA A 311 -25.41 5.51 -2.02
N ILE A 312 -25.15 6.33 -1.01
CA ILE A 312 -26.15 6.98 -0.14
C ILE A 312 -27.10 7.85 -0.97
N ASP A 313 -26.56 8.73 -1.81
CA ASP A 313 -27.39 9.64 -2.64
C ASP A 313 -27.90 8.95 -3.92
N LYS A 314 -27.52 7.68 -4.15
CA LYS A 314 -27.75 6.92 -5.39
C LYS A 314 -27.24 7.62 -6.66
N GLN A 315 -26.43 8.67 -6.53
CA GLN A 315 -25.84 9.39 -7.65
C GLN A 315 -24.61 8.68 -8.19
N GLY A 316 -24.47 8.69 -9.52
CA GLY A 316 -23.34 8.04 -10.19
C GLY A 316 -23.34 6.53 -9.95
N CYS A 317 -24.51 5.88 -9.91
CA CYS A 317 -24.69 4.42 -9.81
C CYS A 317 -25.44 3.92 -11.05
N ASN A 318 -24.98 4.31 -12.25
CA ASN A 318 -25.73 4.12 -13.50
C ASN A 318 -24.90 3.35 -14.55
N SER A 319 -24.04 2.44 -14.08
CA SER A 319 -23.12 1.69 -14.92
C SER A 319 -23.85 0.81 -15.93
N GLU A 320 -23.28 0.63 -17.11
CA GLU A 320 -23.77 -0.35 -18.09
C GLU A 320 -23.73 -1.76 -17.46
N ASN A 321 -24.84 -2.49 -17.51
CA ASN A 321 -24.99 -3.78 -16.83
C ASN A 321 -24.76 -3.75 -15.30
N GLY A 322 -24.75 -2.56 -14.70
CA GLY A 322 -24.61 -2.37 -13.26
C GLY A 322 -25.82 -2.85 -12.47
N LYS A 323 -25.58 -3.12 -11.18
CA LYS A 323 -26.62 -3.49 -10.23
C LYS A 323 -26.61 -2.52 -9.05
N ASN A 324 -27.80 -2.20 -8.55
CA ASN A 324 -27.98 -1.28 -7.43
C ASN A 324 -28.66 -2.03 -6.27
N TYR A 325 -27.86 -2.68 -5.42
CA TYR A 325 -28.32 -3.37 -4.21
C TYR A 325 -27.25 -3.31 -3.12
N ASN A 326 -27.66 -3.55 -1.88
CA ASN A 326 -26.77 -3.62 -0.73
C ASN A 326 -25.85 -4.86 -0.83
N PRO A 327 -24.52 -4.70 -1.00
CA PRO A 327 -23.62 -5.83 -1.19
C PRO A 327 -23.47 -6.69 0.07
N GLN A 328 -23.59 -6.13 1.28
CA GLN A 328 -23.50 -6.89 2.53
C GLN A 328 -24.65 -7.89 2.69
N GLN A 329 -25.83 -7.58 2.15
CA GLN A 329 -26.97 -8.51 2.11
C GLN A 329 -26.87 -9.55 0.98
N ASN A 330 -25.87 -9.43 0.09
CA ASN A 330 -25.79 -10.18 -1.16
C ASN A 330 -24.42 -10.84 -1.40
N GLY A 331 -23.63 -11.05 -0.33
CA GLY A 331 -22.39 -11.84 -0.38
C GLY A 331 -21.14 -11.15 0.17
N LEU A 332 -21.20 -9.88 0.58
CA LEU A 332 -20.04 -9.15 1.09
C LEU A 332 -19.98 -9.18 2.62
N LYS A 333 -19.47 -10.29 3.18
CA LYS A 333 -19.18 -10.37 4.63
C LYS A 333 -17.83 -9.77 5.01
N TYR A 334 -16.86 -9.80 4.10
CA TYR A 334 -15.48 -9.38 4.35
C TYR A 334 -14.99 -8.53 3.17
N ILE A 335 -14.17 -7.51 3.45
CA ILE A 335 -13.66 -6.64 2.36
C ILE A 335 -12.69 -7.37 1.41
N THR A 336 -12.19 -8.53 1.85
CA THR A 336 -11.18 -9.37 1.19
C THR A 336 -11.78 -10.58 0.47
N ARG A 337 -13.08 -10.88 0.65
CA ARG A 337 -13.69 -12.12 0.15
C ARG A 337 -15.15 -11.92 -0.24
N ILE A 338 -15.51 -12.46 -1.40
CA ILE A 338 -16.89 -12.62 -1.84
C ILE A 338 -17.35 -14.02 -1.46
N GLU A 339 -18.49 -14.12 -0.76
CA GLU A 339 -18.97 -15.39 -0.24
C GLU A 339 -19.58 -16.26 -1.35
N GLU A 340 -19.34 -17.57 -1.27
CA GLU A 340 -19.84 -18.55 -2.22
C GLU A 340 -21.38 -18.64 -2.22
N GLY A 341 -21.95 -18.94 -3.40
CA GLY A 341 -23.40 -19.04 -3.60
C GLY A 341 -24.13 -17.70 -3.58
N SER A 342 -23.39 -16.59 -3.46
CA SER A 342 -23.96 -15.25 -3.39
C SER A 342 -24.16 -14.64 -4.78
N ARG A 343 -24.97 -13.58 -4.84
CA ARG A 343 -25.17 -12.81 -6.08
C ARG A 343 -23.88 -12.15 -6.55
N LEU A 344 -23.06 -11.67 -5.63
CA LEU A 344 -21.77 -11.06 -5.95
C LEU A 344 -20.81 -12.03 -6.64
N GLN A 345 -21.01 -13.34 -6.54
CA GLN A 345 -20.20 -14.33 -7.25
C GLN A 345 -20.54 -14.43 -8.74
N THR A 346 -21.75 -14.01 -9.16
CA THR A 346 -22.27 -14.24 -10.52
C THR A 346 -22.76 -12.99 -11.24
N ASP A 347 -22.91 -11.84 -10.57
CA ASP A 347 -23.43 -10.60 -11.18
C ASP A 347 -22.39 -9.83 -12.04
N GLY A 348 -21.14 -10.29 -12.08
CA GLY A 348 -20.07 -9.66 -12.85
C GLY A 348 -20.11 -9.99 -14.34
N GLU A 349 -19.23 -9.35 -15.11
CA GLU A 349 -19.07 -9.58 -16.54
C GLU A 349 -18.91 -11.08 -16.84
N GLY A 350 -19.70 -11.60 -17.78
CA GLY A 350 -19.67 -13.01 -18.17
C GLY A 350 -20.14 -13.99 -17.07
N GLY A 351 -20.87 -13.51 -16.06
CA GLY A 351 -21.27 -14.34 -14.91
C GLY A 351 -20.18 -14.45 -13.82
N GLY A 352 -19.19 -13.54 -13.84
CA GLY A 352 -18.06 -13.54 -12.93
C GLY A 352 -18.31 -12.85 -11.58
N VAL A 353 -17.25 -12.77 -10.79
CA VAL A 353 -17.25 -12.15 -9.45
C VAL A 353 -17.24 -10.62 -9.54
N VAL A 354 -18.05 -9.97 -8.70
CA VAL A 354 -18.02 -8.51 -8.44
C VAL A 354 -17.38 -8.27 -7.07
N GLY A 355 -16.37 -7.39 -7.04
CA GLY A 355 -15.59 -7.06 -5.85
C GLY A 355 -14.25 -7.78 -5.81
N ALA A 356 -13.46 -7.43 -4.79
CA ALA A 356 -12.12 -7.94 -4.58
C ALA A 356 -12.13 -9.34 -3.94
N THR A 357 -11.28 -10.22 -4.47
CA THR A 357 -10.95 -11.51 -3.85
C THR A 357 -9.46 -11.52 -3.52
N ILE A 358 -9.13 -11.33 -2.25
CA ILE A 358 -7.77 -11.15 -1.73
C ILE A 358 -7.50 -12.21 -0.68
N ILE A 359 -7.58 -13.48 -1.09
CA ILE A 359 -7.42 -14.63 -0.19
C ILE A 359 -6.11 -15.39 -0.40
N ASN A 360 -5.53 -15.28 -1.60
CA ASN A 360 -4.32 -15.98 -2.00
C ASN A 360 -3.17 -15.03 -2.34
N ARG A 361 -1.96 -15.56 -2.29
CA ARG A 361 -0.73 -14.84 -2.61
C ARG A 361 -0.60 -14.58 -4.10
N ILE A 362 -0.02 -13.42 -4.43
CA ILE A 362 0.36 -13.05 -5.79
C ILE A 362 1.88 -13.07 -5.88
N GLY A 363 2.38 -13.76 -6.91
CA GLY A 363 3.80 -13.85 -7.23
C GLY A 363 4.55 -14.87 -6.38
N LYS A 364 5.30 -15.75 -7.05
CA LYS A 364 6.18 -16.72 -6.41
C LYS A 364 7.24 -16.03 -5.58
N SER A 365 7.35 -16.38 -4.31
CA SER A 365 8.26 -15.72 -3.37
C SER A 365 9.71 -15.66 -3.88
N GLY A 366 10.36 -14.51 -3.65
CA GLY A 366 11.75 -14.28 -4.04
C GLY A 366 12.02 -13.98 -5.52
N THR A 367 10.98 -14.03 -6.37
CA THR A 367 11.10 -13.71 -7.80
C THR A 367 11.17 -12.21 -8.08
N LEU A 368 12.09 -11.81 -8.95
CA LEU A 368 12.21 -10.47 -9.51
C LEU A 368 11.24 -10.28 -10.69
N TYR A 369 11.09 -9.02 -11.13
CA TYR A 369 10.25 -8.70 -12.27
C TYR A 369 10.69 -9.46 -13.52
N GLY A 370 9.73 -10.07 -14.22
CA GLY A 370 9.97 -10.83 -15.44
C GLY A 370 10.50 -12.26 -15.22
N GLU A 371 10.81 -12.66 -13.98
CA GLU A 371 11.08 -14.07 -13.66
C GLU A 371 9.79 -14.89 -13.66
N THR A 372 9.87 -16.18 -13.93
CA THR A 372 8.70 -17.06 -13.98
C THR A 372 7.85 -16.96 -12.71
N ASP A 373 6.55 -16.82 -12.89
CA ASP A 373 5.54 -16.74 -11.83
C ASP A 373 5.63 -15.50 -10.93
N PHE A 374 6.32 -14.42 -11.33
CA PHE A 374 6.43 -13.22 -10.49
C PHE A 374 5.12 -12.44 -10.28
N ASP A 375 4.14 -12.61 -11.17
CA ASP A 375 2.88 -11.84 -11.18
C ASP A 375 1.61 -12.70 -11.31
N ILE A 376 1.70 -14.02 -11.10
CA ILE A 376 0.54 -14.90 -11.12
C ILE A 376 -0.14 -14.98 -9.75
N LEU A 377 -1.45 -15.24 -9.73
CA LEU A 377 -2.16 -15.66 -8.53
C LEU A 377 -1.76 -17.11 -8.22
N LEU A 378 -1.31 -17.36 -7.00
CA LEU A 378 -0.91 -18.69 -6.54
C LEU A 378 -2.07 -19.38 -5.83
N ASP A 379 -2.04 -20.71 -5.77
CA ASP A 379 -2.88 -21.50 -4.86
C ASP A 379 -2.20 -21.63 -3.48
N GLU A 380 -1.73 -20.48 -2.95
CA GLU A 380 -1.14 -20.37 -1.62
C GLU A 380 -1.93 -19.35 -0.79
N PRO A 381 -2.32 -19.67 0.45
CA PRO A 381 -3.09 -18.76 1.28
C PRO A 381 -2.29 -17.50 1.63
N LEU A 382 -2.96 -16.35 1.58
CA LEU A 382 -2.42 -15.07 2.04
C LEU A 382 -2.62 -14.88 3.55
N TRP A 383 -3.71 -15.44 4.09
CA TRP A 383 -4.12 -15.24 5.48
C TRP A 383 -3.94 -16.52 6.32
N PRO A 384 -3.67 -16.40 7.63
CA PRO A 384 -3.40 -15.16 8.36
C PRO A 384 -2.16 -14.41 7.86
N TRP A 385 -2.13 -13.09 8.02
CA TRP A 385 -1.09 -12.27 7.41
C TRP A 385 0.31 -12.66 7.91
N PRO A 386 1.30 -12.80 7.01
CA PRO A 386 2.65 -13.16 7.42
C PRO A 386 3.28 -12.13 8.38
N ASN A 387 3.96 -12.62 9.43
CA ASN A 387 4.60 -11.80 10.46
C ASN A 387 3.66 -10.89 11.28
N GLU A 388 2.33 -11.11 11.27
CA GLU A 388 1.37 -10.19 11.89
C GLU A 388 1.60 -9.93 13.39
N ALA A 389 2.13 -10.91 14.12
CA ALA A 389 2.47 -10.74 15.53
C ALA A 389 3.61 -9.71 15.73
N VAL A 390 4.64 -9.76 14.90
CA VAL A 390 5.79 -8.83 14.96
C VAL A 390 5.36 -7.47 14.43
N ILE A 391 4.60 -7.44 13.33
CA ILE A 391 4.03 -6.19 12.76
C ILE A 391 3.16 -5.50 13.82
N GLY A 392 2.26 -6.22 14.48
CA GLY A 392 1.42 -5.68 15.54
C GLY A 392 2.22 -5.11 16.69
N LYS A 393 3.26 -5.82 17.16
CA LYS A 393 4.16 -5.33 18.21
C LYS A 393 4.89 -4.05 17.79
N ASP A 394 5.48 -4.04 16.59
CA ASP A 394 6.25 -2.92 16.09
C ASP A 394 5.37 -1.68 15.89
N PHE A 395 4.23 -1.85 15.23
CA PHE A 395 3.26 -0.77 15.03
C PHE A 395 2.77 -0.23 16.37
N CYS A 396 2.45 -1.09 17.33
CA CYS A 396 1.93 -0.63 18.61
C CYS A 396 2.99 -0.16 19.60
N SER A 397 4.28 -0.22 19.24
CA SER A 397 5.38 0.39 20.00
C SER A 397 5.56 1.89 19.73
N ILE A 398 5.00 2.42 18.63
CA ILE A 398 5.13 3.84 18.31
C ILE A 398 4.12 4.65 19.09
N THR A 399 4.61 5.63 19.82
CA THR A 399 3.82 6.70 20.43
C THR A 399 4.05 7.99 19.68
N VAL A 400 2.97 8.63 19.24
CA VAL A 400 3.01 9.96 18.63
C VAL A 400 2.55 10.96 19.71
N PRO A 401 3.38 11.93 20.11
CA PRO A 401 3.01 12.88 21.15
C PRO A 401 1.66 13.56 20.85
N GLY A 402 0.76 13.57 21.84
CA GLY A 402 -0.56 14.17 21.71
C GLY A 402 -1.61 13.30 20.98
N LEU A 403 -1.28 12.06 20.60
CA LEU A 403 -2.21 11.16 19.93
C LEU A 403 -2.38 9.85 20.70
N ALA A 404 -3.64 9.45 20.93
CA ALA A 404 -3.98 8.17 21.53
C ALA A 404 -3.65 6.99 20.58
N ALA A 405 -3.61 5.77 21.13
CA ALA A 405 -3.56 4.55 20.33
C ALA A 405 -4.75 4.53 19.35
N ARG A 406 -4.51 4.03 18.13
CA ARG A 406 -5.48 4.06 17.04
C ARG A 406 -5.46 2.77 16.24
N GLY A 407 -6.53 2.56 15.48
CA GLY A 407 -6.62 1.48 14.49
C GLY A 407 -6.34 0.11 15.08
N LEU A 408 -5.40 -0.63 14.47
CA LEU A 408 -4.95 -1.93 14.96
C LEU A 408 -4.55 -1.88 16.45
N CYS A 409 -3.88 -0.81 16.88
CA CYS A 409 -3.36 -0.68 18.25
C CYS A 409 -4.40 -0.30 19.29
N SER A 410 -5.59 0.13 18.87
CA SER A 410 -6.75 0.35 19.75
C SER A 410 -7.83 -0.72 19.58
N SER A 411 -7.53 -1.81 18.87
CA SER A 411 -8.52 -2.83 18.47
C SER A 411 -8.85 -3.85 19.57
N GLY A 412 -8.29 -3.70 20.78
CA GLY A 412 -8.44 -4.67 21.87
C GLY A 412 -7.54 -5.90 21.72
N GLY A 413 -6.38 -5.76 21.07
CA GLY A 413 -5.40 -6.85 20.92
C GLY A 413 -5.67 -7.80 19.74
N LYS A 414 -6.45 -7.37 18.74
CA LYS A 414 -6.64 -8.16 17.52
C LYS A 414 -5.33 -8.30 16.74
N THR A 415 -5.16 -9.44 16.08
CA THR A 415 -4.12 -9.60 15.06
C THR A 415 -4.44 -8.74 13.83
N LEU A 416 -3.47 -8.53 12.93
CA LEU A 416 -3.70 -7.77 11.69
C LEU A 416 -4.81 -8.42 10.85
N THR A 417 -4.81 -9.75 10.77
CA THR A 417 -5.84 -10.53 10.09
C THR A 417 -7.21 -10.28 10.71
N ALA A 418 -7.36 -10.48 12.03
CA ALA A 418 -8.63 -10.30 12.71
C ALA A 418 -9.12 -8.84 12.65
N TYR A 419 -8.21 -7.88 12.63
CA TYR A 419 -8.53 -6.46 12.49
C TYR A 419 -9.13 -6.14 11.12
N ILE A 420 -8.52 -6.65 10.04
CA ILE A 420 -8.98 -6.39 8.67
C ILE A 420 -10.23 -7.19 8.32
N TRP A 421 -10.27 -8.48 8.65
CA TRP A 421 -11.44 -9.32 8.40
C TRP A 421 -12.64 -8.87 9.24
N GLY A 422 -12.42 -8.43 10.47
CA GLY A 422 -13.48 -7.91 11.34
C GLY A 422 -14.05 -6.54 10.95
N ALA A 423 -13.60 -5.91 9.87
CA ALA A 423 -13.93 -4.53 9.52
C ALA A 423 -15.42 -4.25 9.28
N LEU A 424 -16.16 -5.26 8.81
CA LEU A 424 -17.61 -5.17 8.56
C LEU A 424 -18.45 -5.69 9.75
N GLY A 425 -17.83 -5.92 10.90
CA GLY A 425 -18.51 -6.36 12.12
C GLY A 425 -18.73 -7.86 12.23
N ASN A 426 -18.24 -8.66 11.27
CA ASN A 426 -18.29 -10.11 11.31
C ASN A 426 -17.09 -10.68 12.10
N GLU A 427 -17.28 -11.83 12.73
CA GLU A 427 -16.18 -12.58 13.31
C GLU A 427 -15.25 -13.13 12.22
N LEU A 428 -14.01 -13.44 12.60
CA LEU A 428 -13.06 -14.07 11.70
C LEU A 428 -13.63 -15.42 11.25
N PRO A 429 -13.61 -15.75 9.94
CA PRO A 429 -14.08 -17.05 9.46
C PRO A 429 -13.39 -18.21 10.17
N GLU A 430 -14.12 -19.30 10.40
CA GLU A 430 -13.59 -20.51 11.05
C GLU A 430 -12.42 -21.13 10.28
N ASP A 431 -12.43 -21.05 8.95
CA ASP A 431 -11.33 -21.52 8.10
C ASP A 431 -10.04 -20.74 8.37
N LEU A 432 -10.11 -19.48 8.79
CA LEU A 432 -8.94 -18.66 9.11
C LEU A 432 -8.53 -18.70 10.59
N SER A 433 -9.49 -18.91 11.51
CA SER A 433 -9.24 -18.83 12.95
C SER A 433 -8.32 -19.91 13.50
N SER A 434 -8.19 -21.02 12.76
CA SER A 434 -7.38 -22.19 13.14
C SER A 434 -6.08 -22.35 12.34
N MET A 435 -5.85 -21.52 11.32
CA MET A 435 -4.68 -21.65 10.45
C MET A 435 -3.45 -20.95 11.03
N PRO A 436 -2.25 -21.57 10.97
CA PRO A 436 -1.01 -20.86 11.23
C PRO A 436 -0.72 -19.85 10.12
N SER A 437 -0.08 -18.72 10.45
CA SER A 437 0.39 -17.79 9.42
C SER A 437 1.29 -18.54 8.42
N PRO A 438 1.11 -18.34 7.10
CA PRO A 438 1.84 -19.12 6.12
C PRO A 438 3.33 -18.77 6.19
N LYS A 439 4.17 -19.81 6.06
CA LYS A 439 5.62 -19.71 6.23
C LYS A 439 6.19 -18.76 5.18
N ASN A 440 7.18 -17.97 5.59
CA ASN A 440 7.93 -17.09 4.71
C ASN A 440 9.16 -17.78 4.14
N THR A 441 9.61 -17.32 2.98
CA THR A 441 10.77 -17.87 2.29
C THR A 441 12.06 -17.46 3.00
N ARG A 442 12.78 -18.41 3.58
CA ARG A 442 14.08 -18.18 4.22
C ARG A 442 15.18 -18.73 3.32
N SER A 443 16.30 -18.01 3.18
CA SER A 443 17.48 -18.64 2.59
C SER A 443 17.94 -19.81 3.46
N ILE A 444 18.10 -20.98 2.84
CA ILE A 444 18.58 -22.20 3.50
C ILE A 444 20.03 -21.94 3.98
N LYS A 445 20.40 -22.44 5.17
CA LYS A 445 21.82 -22.49 5.57
C LYS A 445 22.49 -23.49 4.63
N ASN A 446 23.42 -23.00 3.79
CA ASN A 446 24.37 -23.89 3.14
C ASN A 446 25.29 -24.52 4.18
#